data_AF-A0AA41X203-F1
#
_entry.id   AF-A0AA41X203-F1
#
_cell.length_a   1.000
_cell.length_b   1.000
_cell.length_c   1.000
_cell.angle_alpha   90.00
_cell.angle_beta   90.00
_cell.angle_gamma   90.00
#
_symmetry.space_group_name_H-M   'P 1'
#
loop_
_entity.id
_entity.type
_entity.pdbx_description
1 polymer ?
#
loop_
_entity_poly.entity_id
_entity_poly.type
_entity_poly.pdbx_seq_one_letter_code
_entity_poly.pdbx_strand_id
1 'polypeptide(L)'
;MSTLLLVLTIIMINMAHSDYLMWAQMQDPVPATGMSFVYKYLAYVALLLGFGLINHYANKKAEAEELCQPSKGNVILDAFDKIKPRKSSTDSDVAKQTVKLRAAAKDTPQPDPFANIRKKKKLRSQADIVIEKKNK
;
A
#
# COMPACT_ATOMS: atom_id res chain seq x y z
N MET A 1 20.11 2.77 -8.18
CA MET A 1 20.35 3.13 -9.60
C MET A 1 19.73 4.48 -9.96
N SER A 2 18.42 4.69 -9.77
CA SER A 2 17.75 5.96 -10.14
C SER A 2 18.32 7.21 -9.43
N THR A 3 18.69 7.08 -8.15
CA THR A 3 19.32 8.16 -7.37
C THR A 3 20.71 8.55 -7.87
N LEU A 4 21.53 7.59 -8.29
CA LEU A 4 22.85 7.85 -8.89
C LEU A 4 22.73 8.62 -10.20
N LEU A 5 21.73 8.26 -11.02
CA LEU A 5 21.43 8.93 -12.29
C LEU A 5 20.97 10.38 -12.06
N LEU A 6 20.18 10.62 -11.01
CA LEU A 6 19.78 11.96 -10.57
C LEU A 6 20.98 12.80 -10.10
N VAL A 7 21.88 12.23 -9.30
CA VAL A 7 23.11 12.92 -8.88
C VAL A 7 24.00 13.26 -10.07
N LEU A 8 24.17 12.32 -11.01
CA LEU A 8 24.99 12.53 -12.22
C LEU A 8 24.40 13.63 -13.11
N THR A 9 23.08 13.67 -13.28
CA THR A 9 22.42 14.74 -14.05
C THR A 9 22.56 16.10 -13.40
N ILE A 10 22.49 16.20 -12.06
CA ILE A 10 22.75 17.46 -11.34
C ILE A 10 24.18 17.97 -11.59
N ILE A 11 25.17 17.07 -11.58
CA ILE A 11 26.57 17.42 -11.84
C ILE A 11 26.74 17.94 -13.27
N MET A 12 26.15 17.26 -14.26
CA MET A 12 26.17 17.68 -15.67
C MET A 12 25.59 19.08 -15.87
N ILE A 13 24.44 19.38 -15.24
CA ILE A 13 23.80 20.71 -15.31
C ILE A 13 24.72 21.77 -14.70
N ASN A 14 25.38 21.46 -13.58
CA ASN A 14 26.32 22.39 -12.96
C ASN A 14 27.56 22.62 -13.82
N MET A 15 28.12 21.59 -14.46
CA MET A 15 29.24 21.74 -15.38
C MET A 15 28.87 22.64 -16.57
N ALA A 16 27.73 22.38 -17.22
CA ALA A 16 27.27 23.17 -18.36
C ALA A 16 27.00 24.64 -17.98
N HIS A 17 26.45 24.89 -16.80
CA HIS A 17 26.23 26.26 -16.32
C HIS A 17 27.55 26.98 -16.04
N SER A 18 28.52 26.32 -15.41
CA SER A 18 29.84 26.91 -15.15
C SER A 18 30.58 27.24 -16.45
N ASP A 19 30.49 26.37 -17.46
CA ASP A 19 31.07 26.60 -18.78
C ASP A 19 30.44 27.82 -19.47
N TYR A 20 29.10 27.92 -19.42
CA TYR A 20 28.38 29.08 -19.93
C TYR A 20 28.79 30.40 -19.25
N LEU A 21 28.97 30.39 -17.92
CA LEU A 21 29.43 31.57 -17.19
C LEU A 21 30.83 32.00 -17.65
N MET A 22 31.72 31.03 -17.87
CA MET A 22 33.08 31.29 -18.34
C MET A 22 33.08 31.90 -19.75
N TRP A 23 32.22 31.40 -20.64
CA TRP A 23 32.02 31.99 -21.97
C TRP A 23 31.42 33.40 -21.89
N ALA A 24 30.41 33.62 -21.04
CA ALA A 24 29.77 34.92 -20.89
C ALA A 24 30.72 36.00 -20.35
N GLN A 25 31.70 35.61 -19.53
CA GLN A 25 32.75 36.52 -19.04
C GLN A 25 33.73 36.96 -20.13
N MET A 26 33.85 36.22 -21.24
CA MET A 26 34.74 36.55 -22.35
C MET A 26 34.09 37.51 -23.36
N GLN A 27 32.78 37.80 -23.23
CA GLN A 27 32.05 38.72 -24.09
C GLN A 27 31.56 39.93 -23.29
N ASP A 28 32.15 41.11 -23.52
CA ASP A 28 31.66 42.37 -22.99
C ASP A 28 30.92 43.18 -24.08
N PRO A 29 29.65 43.62 -23.88
CA PRO A 29 28.71 43.28 -22.80
C PRO A 29 27.64 42.25 -23.24
N VAL A 30 27.45 41.16 -22.49
CA VAL A 30 26.29 40.26 -22.62
C VAL A 30 25.22 40.65 -21.59
N PRO A 31 24.13 41.35 -21.99
CA PRO A 31 23.14 41.90 -21.06
C PRO A 31 22.27 40.86 -20.33
N ALA A 32 22.42 39.56 -20.62
CA ALA A 32 21.49 38.52 -20.17
C ALA A 32 22.10 37.42 -19.29
N THR A 33 23.31 37.59 -18.74
CA THR A 33 23.97 36.55 -17.91
C THR A 33 23.10 36.11 -16.71
N GLY A 34 22.27 37.01 -16.17
CA GLY A 34 21.30 36.72 -15.10
C GLY A 34 20.19 35.73 -15.49
N MET A 35 19.79 35.66 -16.77
CA MET A 35 18.73 34.76 -17.22
C MET A 35 19.14 33.28 -17.13
N SER A 36 20.43 32.99 -17.22
CA SER A 36 20.96 31.63 -17.07
C SER A 36 20.64 31.01 -15.70
N PHE A 37 20.58 31.82 -14.64
CA PHE A 37 20.19 31.37 -13.31
C PHE A 37 18.72 30.96 -13.27
N VAL A 38 17.83 31.71 -13.94
CA VAL A 38 16.41 31.37 -14.05
C VAL A 38 16.24 30.01 -14.73
N TYR A 39 16.91 29.80 -15.87
CA TYR A 39 16.87 28.53 -16.57
C TYR A 39 17.45 27.37 -15.75
N LYS A 40 18.51 27.61 -14.97
CA LYS A 40 19.09 26.61 -14.05
C LYS A 40 18.07 26.15 -13.01
N TYR A 41 17.40 27.08 -12.33
CA TYR A 41 16.40 26.71 -11.32
C TYR A 41 15.16 26.06 -11.94
N LEU A 42 14.73 26.54 -13.11
CA LEU A 42 13.62 25.93 -13.86
C LEU A 42 13.94 24.48 -14.24
N ALA A 43 15.18 24.22 -14.69
CA ALA A 43 15.65 22.86 -14.97
C ALA A 43 15.63 21.95 -13.74
N TYR A 44 16.02 22.46 -12.55
CA TYR A 44 15.92 21.68 -11.31
C TYR A 44 14.48 21.37 -10.90
N VAL A 45 13.58 22.34 -11.01
CA VAL A 45 12.15 22.12 -10.72
C VAL A 45 11.59 21.07 -11.68
N ALA A 46 11.89 21.17 -12.98
CA ALA A 46 11.47 20.19 -13.96
C ALA A 46 12.04 18.79 -13.68
N LEU A 47 13.30 18.71 -13.24
CA LEU A 47 13.95 17.44 -12.90
C LEU A 47 13.30 16.80 -11.66
N LEU A 48 13.00 17.58 -10.61
CA LEU A 48 12.30 17.09 -9.42
C LEU A 48 10.89 16.59 -9.74
N LEU A 49 10.13 17.37 -10.51
CA LEU A 49 8.79 16.96 -10.95
C LEU A 49 8.84 15.72 -11.84
N GLY A 50 9.75 15.70 -12.82
CA GLY A 50 9.96 14.54 -13.69
C GLY A 50 10.34 13.29 -12.92
N PHE A 51 11.28 13.40 -11.96
CA PHE A 51 11.68 12.29 -11.12
C PHE A 51 10.53 11.79 -10.23
N GLY A 52 9.75 12.71 -9.66
CA GLY A 52 8.55 12.39 -8.89
C GLY A 52 7.50 11.66 -9.73
N LEU A 53 7.24 12.13 -10.95
CA LEU A 53 6.29 11.51 -11.88
C LEU A 53 6.75 10.13 -12.36
N ILE A 54 8.04 9.99 -12.71
CA ILE A 54 8.62 8.71 -13.13
C ILE A 54 8.55 7.69 -12.01
N ASN A 55 8.88 8.08 -10.77
CA ASN A 55 8.75 7.17 -9.63
C ASN A 55 7.29 6.86 -9.30
N HIS A 56 6.38 7.83 -9.39
CA HIS A 56 4.95 7.59 -9.21
C HIS A 56 4.40 6.62 -10.25
N TYR A 57 4.82 6.76 -11.50
CA TYR A 57 4.41 5.88 -12.59
C TYR A 57 5.08 4.50 -12.49
N ALA A 58 6.34 4.43 -12.06
CA ALA A 58 7.04 3.18 -11.79
C ALA A 58 6.39 2.41 -10.63
N ASN A 59 5.98 3.10 -9.55
CA ASN A 59 5.24 2.50 -8.45
C ASN A 59 3.85 2.04 -8.89
N LYS A 60 3.12 2.84 -9.68
CA LYS A 60 1.83 2.41 -10.25
C LYS A 60 1.96 1.20 -11.18
N LYS A 61 3.06 1.11 -11.94
CA LYS A 61 3.35 -0.07 -12.75
C LYS A 61 3.72 -1.27 -11.90
N ALA A 62 4.48 -1.08 -10.82
CA ALA A 62 4.78 -2.14 -9.86
C ALA A 62 3.51 -2.66 -9.16
N GLU A 63 2.60 -1.77 -8.74
CA GLU A 63 1.30 -2.15 -8.18
C GLU A 63 0.41 -2.86 -9.22
N ALA A 64 0.41 -2.40 -10.48
CA ALA A 64 -0.31 -3.06 -11.57
C ALA A 64 0.30 -4.43 -11.93
N GLU A 65 1.62 -4.57 -11.79
CA GLU A 65 2.33 -5.84 -11.98
C GLU A 65 2.11 -6.79 -10.80
N GLU A 66 2.00 -6.29 -9.56
CA GLU A 66 1.60 -7.07 -8.38
C GLU A 66 0.12 -7.53 -8.44
N LEU A 67 -0.77 -6.73 -9.03
CA LEU A 67 -2.16 -7.12 -9.31
C LEU A 67 -2.27 -8.19 -10.40
N CYS A 68 -1.31 -8.24 -11.34
CA CYS A 68 -1.26 -9.20 -12.44
C CYS A 68 -0.36 -10.41 -12.16
N GLN A 69 0.51 -10.35 -11.14
CA GLN A 69 1.24 -11.52 -10.66
C GLN A 69 0.28 -12.35 -9.78
N PRO A 70 0.06 -13.65 -10.08
CA PRO A 70 -0.62 -14.51 -9.14
C PRO A 70 0.19 -14.49 -7.84
N SER A 71 -0.46 -14.02 -6.78
CA SER A 71 -0.03 -14.05 -5.39
C SER A 71 1.22 -14.91 -5.18
N LYS A 72 2.39 -14.27 -5.06
CA LYS A 72 3.54 -14.87 -4.36
C LYS A 72 3.29 -14.87 -2.85
N GLY A 73 2.03 -14.87 -2.41
CA GLY A 73 1.64 -15.23 -1.07
C GLY A 73 1.88 -16.72 -0.90
N ASN A 74 2.62 -17.07 0.15
CA ASN A 74 3.00 -18.42 0.52
C ASN A 74 1.93 -19.45 0.13
N VAL A 75 2.29 -20.41 -0.72
CA VAL A 75 1.47 -21.54 -1.19
C VAL A 75 0.72 -22.24 -0.04
N ILE A 76 1.26 -22.13 1.17
CA ILE A 76 0.69 -22.62 2.42
C ILE A 76 -0.63 -21.91 2.77
N LEU A 77 -0.70 -20.57 2.69
CA LEU A 77 -1.93 -19.82 2.97
C LEU A 77 -3.01 -20.12 1.94
N ASP A 78 -2.65 -20.22 0.65
CA ASP A 78 -3.57 -20.65 -0.42
C ASP A 78 -4.04 -22.10 -0.25
N ALA A 79 -3.18 -22.97 0.28
CA ALA A 79 -3.55 -24.36 0.62
C ALA A 79 -4.52 -24.40 1.82
N PHE A 80 -4.32 -23.55 2.83
CA PHE A 80 -5.23 -23.45 3.97
C PHE A 80 -6.60 -22.87 3.57
N ASP A 81 -6.64 -21.84 2.72
CA ASP A 81 -7.89 -21.26 2.23
C ASP A 81 -8.64 -22.19 1.25
N LYS A 82 -7.93 -23.07 0.54
CA LYS A 82 -8.54 -24.13 -0.31
C LYS A 82 -9.07 -25.32 0.48
N ILE A 83 -8.78 -25.46 1.77
CA ILE A 83 -9.43 -26.46 2.63
C ILE A 83 -10.84 -25.96 2.96
N LYS A 84 -11.71 -26.05 1.95
CA LYS A 84 -13.15 -26.00 2.09
C LYS A 84 -13.56 -27.07 3.11
N PRO A 85 -14.22 -26.74 4.23
CA PRO A 85 -14.83 -27.76 5.07
C PRO A 85 -15.88 -28.48 4.23
N ARG A 86 -15.56 -29.69 3.81
CA ARG A 86 -16.50 -30.63 3.21
C ARG A 86 -17.60 -30.82 4.25
N LYS A 87 -18.81 -30.34 3.95
CA LYS A 87 -20.01 -30.78 4.65
C LYS A 87 -20.07 -32.30 4.49
N SER A 88 -19.59 -33.03 5.49
CA SER A 88 -19.90 -34.44 5.70
C SER A 88 -21.35 -34.52 6.17
N SER A 89 -22.27 -34.48 5.21
CA SER A 89 -23.65 -34.91 5.44
C SER A 89 -23.71 -36.43 5.36
N THR A 90 -23.13 -37.11 6.35
CA THR A 90 -23.51 -38.45 6.83
C THR A 90 -22.94 -38.61 8.24
N ASP A 91 -23.68 -38.11 9.24
CA ASP A 91 -24.02 -38.87 10.45
C ASP A 91 -24.90 -37.99 11.34
N SER A 92 -26.17 -37.97 10.95
CA SER A 92 -27.24 -37.84 11.94
C SER A 92 -27.08 -39.01 12.90
N ASP A 93 -26.49 -38.79 14.08
CA ASP A 93 -27.00 -39.36 15.35
C ASP A 93 -26.09 -39.17 16.58
N VAL A 94 -24.87 -38.63 16.48
CA VAL A 94 -23.98 -38.54 17.67
C VAL A 94 -23.82 -37.12 18.25
N ALA A 95 -24.15 -36.05 17.52
CA ALA A 95 -23.96 -34.66 17.99
C ALA A 95 -25.21 -34.00 18.62
N LYS A 96 -26.30 -34.74 18.83
CA LYS A 96 -27.51 -34.23 19.54
C LYS A 96 -27.43 -34.38 21.06
N GLN A 97 -26.38 -35.02 21.60
CA GLN A 97 -26.34 -35.38 23.03
C GLN A 97 -25.48 -34.45 23.91
N THR A 98 -24.67 -33.56 23.35
CA THR A 98 -23.82 -32.62 24.12
C THR A 98 -24.30 -31.17 24.11
N VAL A 99 -25.17 -30.77 23.16
CA VAL A 99 -25.75 -29.42 23.12
C VAL A 99 -26.98 -29.28 24.03
N LYS A 100 -27.65 -30.39 24.35
CA LYS A 100 -28.85 -30.37 25.23
C LYS A 100 -28.50 -30.29 26.73
N LEU A 101 -27.24 -30.51 27.14
CA LEU A 101 -26.84 -30.45 28.55
C LEU A 101 -26.24 -29.11 29.00
N ARG A 102 -26.07 -28.14 28.11
CA ARG A 102 -25.69 -26.76 28.48
C ARG A 102 -26.79 -25.72 28.25
N ALA A 103 -27.98 -26.17 27.84
CA ALA A 103 -29.21 -25.36 27.81
C ALA A 103 -29.92 -25.33 29.19
N ALA A 104 -29.20 -25.61 30.27
CA ALA A 104 -29.73 -25.65 31.63
C ALA A 104 -28.71 -25.08 32.63
N ALA A 105 -28.31 -23.82 32.43
CA ALA A 105 -27.77 -23.00 33.50
C ALA A 105 -28.43 -21.63 33.39
N LYS A 106 -29.38 -21.41 34.31
CA LYS A 106 -30.24 -20.23 34.42
C LYS A 106 -29.45 -18.93 34.46
N ASP A 107 -29.95 -17.96 33.72
CA ASP A 107 -30.27 -16.60 34.18
C ASP A 107 -29.48 -16.08 35.39
N THR A 108 -28.31 -15.52 35.09
CA THR A 108 -27.94 -14.23 35.66
C THR A 108 -27.61 -13.32 34.48
N PRO A 109 -28.06 -12.05 34.47
CA PRO A 109 -27.74 -11.12 33.40
C PRO A 109 -26.31 -10.64 33.61
N GLN A 110 -25.31 -11.52 33.46
CA GLN A 110 -23.97 -11.03 33.22
C GLN A 110 -23.94 -10.53 31.77
N PRO A 111 -23.81 -9.20 31.56
CA PRO A 111 -23.55 -8.71 30.22
C PRO A 111 -22.28 -9.42 29.77
N ASP A 112 -22.35 -10.07 28.60
CA ASP A 112 -21.21 -10.72 27.97
C ASP A 112 -19.96 -9.85 28.23
N PRO A 113 -18.90 -10.39 28.85
CA PRO A 113 -17.74 -9.59 29.26
C PRO A 113 -17.09 -8.89 28.05
N PHE A 114 -17.40 -9.35 26.84
CA PHE A 114 -16.97 -8.78 25.58
C PHE A 114 -18.06 -7.98 24.83
N ALA A 115 -19.24 -7.78 25.41
CA ALA A 115 -20.34 -7.02 24.80
C ALA A 115 -19.90 -5.60 24.41
N ASN A 116 -19.05 -4.99 25.24
CA ASN A 116 -18.53 -3.64 25.01
C ASN A 116 -17.47 -3.59 23.89
N ILE A 117 -16.80 -4.70 23.57
CA ILE A 117 -15.82 -4.74 22.47
C ILE A 117 -16.44 -5.19 21.15
N ARG A 118 -17.47 -6.06 21.16
CA ARG A 118 -18.19 -6.49 19.96
C ARG A 118 -18.85 -5.33 19.20
N LYS A 119 -19.26 -4.28 19.92
CA LYS A 119 -19.88 -3.07 19.36
C LYS A 119 -18.87 -2.09 18.75
N LYS A 120 -17.57 -2.22 19.04
CA LYS A 120 -16.53 -1.27 18.56
C LYS A 120 -16.16 -1.58 17.11
N LYS A 121 -16.48 -0.68 16.18
CA LYS A 121 -16.23 -0.81 14.73
C LYS A 121 -14.79 -1.21 14.37
N LYS A 122 -13.79 -0.78 15.15
CA LYS A 122 -12.36 -1.07 14.91
C LYS A 122 -11.89 -2.44 15.44
N LEU A 123 -12.67 -3.08 16.32
CA LEU A 123 -12.30 -4.34 16.99
C LEU A 123 -13.28 -5.48 16.66
N ARG A 124 -14.11 -5.32 15.62
CA ARG A 124 -15.04 -6.36 15.18
C ARG A 124 -14.24 -7.48 14.52
N SER A 125 -14.52 -8.71 14.91
CA SER A 125 -13.99 -9.88 14.20
C SER A 125 -14.75 -10.07 12.88
N GLN A 126 -14.10 -10.69 11.89
CA GLN A 126 -14.78 -11.12 10.65
C GLN A 126 -15.97 -12.04 10.93
N ALA A 127 -15.92 -12.83 12.01
CA ALA A 127 -17.03 -13.66 12.45
C ALA A 127 -18.28 -12.83 12.82
N ASP A 128 -18.10 -11.68 13.48
CA ASP A 128 -19.20 -10.81 13.89
C ASP A 128 -19.91 -10.18 12.69
N ILE A 129 -19.15 -9.86 11.63
CA ILE A 129 -19.68 -9.28 10.38
C ILE A 129 -20.55 -10.31 9.64
N VAL A 130 -20.13 -11.57 9.60
CA VAL A 130 -20.87 -12.66 8.95
C VAL A 130 -22.17 -12.98 9.71
N ILE A 131 -22.15 -12.96 11.05
CA ILE A 131 -23.35 -13.18 11.86
C ILE A 131 -24.37 -12.06 11.65
N GLU A 132 -23.93 -10.80 11.60
CA GLU A 132 -24.81 -9.66 11.34
C GLU A 132 -25.45 -9.74 9.94
N LYS A 133 -24.68 -10.12 8.91
CA LYS A 133 -25.18 -10.27 7.54
C LYS A 133 -26.21 -11.38 7.37
N LYS A 134 -26.14 -12.43 8.20
CA LYS A 134 -27.08 -13.57 8.15
C LYS A 134 -28.40 -13.30 8.89
N ASN A 135 -28.38 -12.36 9.83
CA ASN A 135 -29.55 -12.01 10.65
C ASN A 135 -30.31 -10.76 10.12
N LYS A 136 -29.90 -10.22 8.96
CA LYS A 136 -30.61 -9.21 8.18
C LYS A 136 -31.31 -9.89 7.00
#